data_AF-A0A960KSD8-F1
#
_entry.id   AF-A0A960KSD8-F1
#
_cell.length_a   1.000
_cell.length_b   1.000
_cell.length_c   1.000
_cell.angle_alpha   90.00
_cell.angle_beta   90.00
_cell.angle_gamma   90.00
#
_symmetry.space_group_name_H-M   'P 1'
#
loop_
_entity.id
_entity.type
_entity.pdbx_description
1 polymer ?
#
loop_
_entity_poly.entity_id
_entity_poly.type
_entity_poly.pdbx_seq_one_letter_code
_entity_poly.pdbx_strand_id
1 'polypeptide(L)' 'ARRANIRFKEAGGKPRFVHTLNGSGLATSRLIVALLETWQREDGGLEIPPPLRPFMGVDSIEPRS' A
#
# COMPACT_ATOMS: atom_id res chain seq x y z
N ALA A 1 2.93 21.01 -10.40
CA ALA A 1 2.38 21.17 -11.77
C ALA A 1 3.24 21.99 -12.75
N ARG A 2 3.79 23.16 -12.41
CA ARG A 2 4.52 24.03 -13.37
C ARG A 2 5.67 23.34 -14.11
N ARG A 3 6.56 22.65 -13.38
CA ARG A 3 7.68 21.88 -13.97
C ARG A 3 7.23 20.76 -14.92
N ALA A 4 6.10 20.11 -14.61
CA ALA A 4 5.53 19.02 -15.42
C ALA A 4 4.48 19.51 -16.45
N ASN A 5 4.27 20.83 -16.54
CA ASN A 5 3.29 21.49 -17.41
C ASN A 5 1.82 20.96 -17.33
N ILE A 6 1.40 20.42 -16.19
CA ILE A 6 0.04 19.87 -16.01
C ILE A 6 -0.96 20.99 -15.76
N ARG A 7 -1.96 21.11 -16.63
CA ARG A 7 -2.95 22.20 -16.63
C ARG A 7 -4.37 21.66 -16.75
N PHE A 8 -5.34 22.40 -16.27
CA PHE A 8 -6.77 22.17 -16.48
C PHE A 8 -7.42 23.43 -17.06
N LYS A 9 -8.59 23.28 -17.69
CA LYS A 9 -9.36 24.39 -18.25
C LYS A 9 -10.83 24.21 -17.84
N GLU A 10 -11.38 25.22 -17.17
CA GLU A 10 -12.82 25.30 -16.92
C GLU A 10 -13.54 25.75 -18.20
N ALA A 11 -14.84 25.49 -18.29
CA ALA A 11 -15.63 25.86 -19.47
C ALA A 11 -15.44 27.35 -19.81
N GLY A 12 -14.96 27.63 -21.02
CA GLY A 12 -14.67 29.00 -21.50
C GLY A 12 -13.45 29.70 -20.87
N GLY A 13 -12.79 29.13 -19.85
CA GLY A 13 -11.69 29.77 -19.11
C GLY A 13 -10.31 29.65 -19.76
N LYS A 14 -9.31 30.40 -19.27
CA LYS A 14 -7.90 30.18 -19.65
C LYS A 14 -7.33 28.94 -18.94
N PRO A 15 -6.39 28.19 -19.56
CA PRO A 15 -5.73 27.08 -18.87
C PRO A 15 -5.02 27.53 -17.59
N ARG A 16 -5.19 26.80 -16.49
CA ARG A 16 -4.56 27.04 -15.18
C ARG A 16 -3.78 25.81 -14.73
N PHE A 17 -2.71 26.00 -13.95
CA PHE A 17 -1.94 24.88 -13.38
C PHE A 17 -2.72 24.20 -12.27
N VAL A 18 -2.65 22.87 -12.19
CA VAL A 18 -3.27 22.10 -11.10
C VAL A 18 -2.48 22.21 -9.79
N HIS A 19 -3.15 22.00 -8.66
CA HIS A 19 -2.49 21.69 -7.39
C HIS A 19 -2.21 20.19 -7.31
N THR A 20 -1.04 19.82 -6.78
CA THR A 20 -0.61 18.42 -6.72
C THR A 20 -0.34 18.02 -5.28
N LEU A 21 -0.90 16.89 -4.84
CA LEU A 21 -0.62 16.24 -3.56
C LEU A 21 -0.11 14.82 -3.85
N ASN A 22 0.64 14.24 -2.91
CA ASN A 22 1.06 12.86 -2.97
C ASN A 22 1.10 12.25 -1.56
N GLY A 23 0.96 10.93 -1.51
CA GLY A 23 1.08 10.11 -0.30
C GLY A 23 1.26 8.66 -0.73
N SER A 24 2.10 7.91 -0.01
CA SER A 24 2.27 6.48 -0.29
C SER A 24 1.02 5.73 0.17
N GLY A 25 0.45 4.87 -0.69
CA GLY A 25 -0.63 3.97 -0.28
C GLY A 25 -0.12 2.86 0.63
N LEU A 26 0.88 2.10 0.17
CA LEU A 26 1.59 1.09 0.94
C LEU A 26 3.05 1.03 0.47
N ALA A 27 3.96 0.71 1.40
CA ALA A 27 5.37 0.49 1.10
C ALA A 27 5.75 -0.94 1.52
N THR A 28 5.89 -1.83 0.53
CA THR A 28 6.01 -3.28 0.73
C THR A 28 7.12 -3.67 1.70
N SER A 29 8.30 -3.05 1.62
CA SER A 29 9.45 -3.39 2.48
C SER A 29 9.17 -3.18 3.96
N ARG A 30 8.57 -2.04 4.34
CA ARG A 30 8.21 -1.76 5.74
C ARG A 30 6.99 -2.55 6.18
N LEU A 31 6.04 -2.77 5.25
CA LEU A 31 4.82 -3.50 5.53
C LEU A 31 5.11 -4.97 5.87
N ILE A 32 6.03 -5.63 5.15
CA ILE A 32 6.39 -7.03 5.41
C ILE A 32 6.91 -7.18 6.84
N VAL A 33 7.85 -6.32 7.27
CA VAL A 33 8.40 -6.37 8.63
C VAL A 33 7.31 -6.19 9.69
N ALA A 34 6.46 -5.18 9.54
CA ALA A 34 5.37 -4.92 10.48
C ALA A 34 4.36 -6.09 10.55
N LEU A 35 4.05 -6.72 9.42
CA LEU A 35 3.19 -7.89 9.36
C LEU A 35 3.81 -9.09 10.08
N LEU A 36 5.09 -9.35 9.85
CA LEU A 36 5.82 -10.44 10.52
C LEU A 36 5.86 -10.23 12.04
N GLU A 37 6.22 -9.03 12.50
CA GLU A 37 6.33 -8.74 13.92
C GLU A 37 4.99 -8.82 14.66
N THR A 38 3.91 -8.35 14.01
CA THR A 38 2.57 -8.26 14.63
C THR A 38 1.84 -9.61 14.65
N TRP A 39 2.09 -10.47 13.66
CA TRP A 39 1.31 -11.71 13.47
C TRP A 39 2.12 -13.00 13.65
N GLN A 40 3.36 -12.91 14.14
CA GLN A 40 4.13 -14.09 14.53
C GLN A 40 3.47 -14.84 15.69
N ARG A 41 3.58 -16.16 15.66
CA ARG A 41 3.16 -17.06 16.74
C ARG A 41 4.40 -17.59 17.47
N GLU A 42 4.21 -18.09 18.69
CA GLU A 42 5.30 -18.63 19.53
C GLU A 42 6.02 -19.83 18.91
N ASP A 43 5.31 -20.61 18.09
CA ASP A 43 5.86 -21.75 17.34
C ASP A 43 6.70 -21.34 16.11
N GLY A 44 6.85 -20.04 15.86
CA GLY A 44 7.54 -19.48 14.69
C GLY A 44 6.69 -19.38 13.43
N GLY A 45 5.41 -19.77 13.50
CA GLY A 45 4.46 -19.59 12.41
C GLY A 45 3.96 -18.15 12.31
N LEU A 46 3.20 -17.86 11.26
CA LEU A 46 2.60 -16.54 11.03
C LEU A 46 1.09 -16.70 10.81
N GLU A 47 0.27 -15.96 11.54
CA GLU A 47 -1.15 -15.83 11.19
C GLU A 47 -1.34 -14.79 10.09
N ILE A 48 -2.15 -15.09 9.07
CA ILE A 48 -2.44 -14.14 7.99
C ILE A 48 -3.57 -13.21 8.44
N PRO A 49 -3.40 -11.87 8.36
CA PRO A 49 -4.46 -10.91 8.63
C PRO A 49 -5.71 -11.22 7.80
N PRO A 50 -6.93 -11.16 8.38
CA PRO A 50 -8.16 -11.54 7.67
C PRO A 50 -8.34 -10.89 6.29
N PRO A 51 -8.02 -9.60 6.07
CA PRO A 51 -8.15 -8.98 4.75
C PRO A 51 -7.19 -9.54 3.67
N LEU A 52 -6.09 -10.18 4.08
CA LEU A 52 -5.09 -10.74 3.16
C LEU A 52 -5.37 -12.19 2.77
N ARG A 53 -6.19 -12.93 3.54
CA ARG A 53 -6.49 -14.35 3.31
C ARG A 53 -7.04 -14.65 1.90
N PRO A 54 -7.95 -13.85 1.31
CA PRO A 54 -8.44 -14.10 -0.05
C PRO A 54 -7.35 -14.04 -1.12
N PHE A 55 -6.27 -13.30 -0.86
CA PHE A 55 -5.14 -13.17 -1.78
C PHE A 55 -4.06 -14.24 -1.56
N MET A 56 -4.00 -14.82 -0.36
CA MET A 56 -2.99 -15.82 0.02
C MET A 56 -3.48 -17.25 -0.14
N GLY A 57 -4.80 -17.50 -0.07
CA GLY A 57 -5.39 -18.83 -0.16
C GLY A 57 -5.15 -19.71 1.09
N VAL A 58 -4.52 -19.15 2.12
CA VAL A 58 -4.25 -19.77 3.43
C VAL A 58 -4.53 -18.76 4.55
N ASP A 59 -4.76 -19.25 5.75
CA ASP A 59 -4.95 -18.46 6.97
C ASP A 59 -3.71 -18.39 7.87
N SER A 60 -2.73 -19.28 7.69
CA SER A 60 -1.41 -19.23 8.33
C SER A 60 -0.26 -19.64 7.40
N ILE A 61 0.96 -19.27 7.79
CA ILE A 61 2.21 -19.79 7.24
C ILE A 61 2.88 -20.59 8.35
N GLU A 62 3.15 -21.86 8.10
CA GLU A 62 3.78 -22.75 9.07
C GLU A 62 5.32 -22.67 8.97
N PRO A 63 6.06 -22.84 10.09
CA PRO A 63 7.51 -22.92 10.07
C PRO A 63 7.97 -24.06 9.16
N ARG A 64 9.07 -23.84 8.43
CA ARG A 64 9.70 -24.92 7.66
C ARG A 64 10.57 -25.75 8.59
N SER A 65 10.36 -27.08 8.59
CA SER A 65 11.20 -28.08 9.26
C SER A 65 12.62 -28.13 8.70
#